data_AF-A0A1M6K3Z9-F1
#
_entry.id   AF-A0A1M6K3Z9-F1
#
_cell.length_a   1.000
_cell.length_b   1.000
_cell.length_c   1.000
_cell.angle_alpha   90.00
_cell.angle_beta   90.00
_cell.angle_gamma   90.00
#
_symmetry.space_group_name_H-M   'P 1'
#
loop_
_entity.id
_entity.type
_entity.pdbx_description
1 polymer ?
#
loop_
_entity_poly.entity_id
_entity_poly.type
_entity_poly.pdbx_seq_one_letter_code
_entity_poly.pdbx_strand_id
1 'polypeptide(L)'
;MVSVEDRPRRLLESALKIEKPFRLDETLCLYSPQDNVDSLKHPRIAEWLEFIQKEYEPELPDAERRVLLFMPCTKTKPYPFSSEHMAINQRLLDEGYRPTRRSYLPQGLLARLEPCFSPDVLNLSPLLDNNGTVVHRMVISEPMAVVPYEHIAEFRGKASPAVAYDDPGLFENRGNAVSPWRRDSTATRVSATQWKWGDEERRQYVVMHNEMARILANVVARIGRSYADVISWVAPGLTHRSFVLARGERALHHVPASRKVGAKRIELVGANDHLPAELRIACLPLPDDCKNAIARLSRRLKVDLPRATAIYARGGVNATPLALPELLDVLVKRLVYNTLSVEGKRSHGRVVTENRR
;
A
#
# COMPACT_ATOMS: atom_id res chain seq x y z
N MET A 1 1.06 -0.87 24.15
CA MET A 1 0.54 -2.24 24.07
C MET A 1 -0.92 -2.12 23.64
N VAL A 2 -1.39 -2.90 22.68
CA VAL A 2 -2.78 -2.80 22.17
C VAL A 2 -3.70 -3.63 23.08
N SER A 3 -4.82 -3.06 23.48
CA SER A 3 -5.79 -3.74 24.36
C SER A 3 -6.66 -4.75 23.59
N VAL A 4 -6.17 -5.98 23.47
CA VAL A 4 -6.83 -7.05 22.70
C VAL A 4 -8.04 -7.68 23.42
N GLU A 5 -8.11 -7.63 24.75
CA GLU A 5 -9.22 -8.21 25.54
C GLU A 5 -10.30 -7.16 25.89
N ASP A 6 -9.93 -5.88 25.90
CA ASP A 6 -10.78 -4.75 26.32
C ASP A 6 -11.21 -3.94 25.09
N ARG A 7 -12.38 -4.27 24.55
CA ARG A 7 -12.92 -3.63 23.34
C ARG A 7 -13.15 -2.12 23.53
N PRO A 8 -13.77 -1.61 24.61
CA PRO A 8 -13.89 -0.17 24.86
C PRO A 8 -12.54 0.55 24.83
N ARG A 9 -11.52 0.03 25.51
CA ARG A 9 -10.19 0.65 25.50
C ARG A 9 -9.56 0.63 24.12
N ARG A 10 -9.75 -0.45 23.35
CA ARG A 10 -9.25 -0.57 21.99
C ARG A 10 -9.87 0.46 21.03
N LEU A 11 -11.15 0.78 21.20
CA LEU A 11 -11.82 1.86 20.45
C LEU A 11 -11.16 3.21 20.72
N LEU A 12 -10.85 3.53 21.98
CA LEU A 12 -10.12 4.75 22.33
C LEU A 12 -8.73 4.79 21.68
N GLU A 13 -7.99 3.68 21.72
CA GLU A 13 -6.68 3.55 21.05
C GLU A 13 -6.78 3.71 19.52
N SER A 14 -7.90 3.31 18.93
CA SER A 14 -8.18 3.43 17.50
C SER A 14 -8.47 4.88 17.11
N ALA A 15 -9.22 5.60 17.94
CA ALA A 15 -9.55 7.00 17.70
C ALA A 15 -8.29 7.89 17.65
N LEU A 16 -7.24 7.55 18.41
CA LEU A 16 -5.95 8.26 18.39
C LEU A 16 -5.19 8.13 17.06
N LYS A 17 -5.58 7.19 16.19
CA LYS A 17 -4.94 6.98 14.88
C LYS A 17 -5.55 7.85 13.78
N ILE A 18 -6.71 8.44 14.06
CA ILE A 18 -7.48 9.26 13.11
C ILE A 18 -7.21 10.72 13.39
N GLU A 19 -6.57 11.38 12.44
CA GLU A 19 -6.20 12.78 12.58
C GLU A 19 -7.39 13.69 12.34
N LYS A 20 -7.52 14.72 13.18
CA LYS A 20 -8.54 15.77 13.02
C LYS A 20 -8.35 16.47 11.67
N PRO A 21 -9.42 16.87 10.96
CA PRO A 21 -10.82 16.93 11.42
C PRO A 21 -11.62 15.63 11.29
N PHE A 22 -10.99 14.55 10.79
CA PHE A 22 -11.66 13.27 10.62
C PHE A 22 -11.94 12.60 11.97
N ARG A 23 -12.83 11.61 11.94
CA ARG A 23 -13.25 10.86 13.13
C ARG A 23 -13.33 9.38 12.80
N LEU A 24 -13.02 8.57 13.79
CA LEU A 24 -13.23 7.14 13.74
C LEU A 24 -14.72 6.85 13.59
N ASP A 25 -15.06 5.99 12.64
CA ASP A 25 -16.32 5.29 12.57
C ASP A 25 -16.16 3.99 13.35
N GLU A 26 -16.79 3.92 14.52
CA GLU A 26 -16.67 2.76 15.43
C GLU A 26 -17.19 1.46 14.79
N THR A 27 -18.04 1.55 13.77
CA THR A 27 -18.53 0.40 13.00
C THR A 27 -17.49 -0.15 12.03
N LEU A 28 -16.43 0.60 11.75
CA LEU A 28 -15.29 0.23 10.90
C LEU A 28 -14.01 -0.04 11.71
N CYS A 29 -14.17 -0.60 12.91
CA CYS A 29 -13.07 -1.06 13.76
C CYS A 29 -12.84 -2.57 13.59
N LEU A 30 -11.93 -2.91 12.67
CA LEU A 30 -11.76 -4.25 12.12
C LEU A 30 -10.61 -4.98 12.82
N TYR A 31 -10.88 -5.52 13.99
CA TYR A 31 -9.85 -5.98 14.91
C TYR A 31 -9.37 -7.42 14.68
N SER A 32 -10.04 -8.16 13.80
CA SER A 32 -9.75 -9.55 13.45
C SER A 32 -10.01 -9.84 11.96
N PRO A 33 -9.54 -10.98 11.43
CA PRO A 33 -9.91 -11.42 10.09
C PRO A 33 -11.42 -11.59 9.89
N GLN A 34 -12.15 -12.04 10.92
CA GLN A 34 -13.61 -12.14 10.92
C GLN A 34 -14.25 -10.75 10.72
N ASP A 35 -13.83 -9.75 11.51
CA ASP A 35 -14.36 -8.38 11.39
C ASP A 35 -14.10 -7.81 9.99
N ASN A 36 -12.95 -8.12 9.40
CA ASN A 36 -12.62 -7.75 8.03
C ASN A 36 -13.59 -8.36 7.00
N VAL A 37 -13.88 -9.65 7.10
CA VAL A 37 -14.83 -10.32 6.19
C VAL A 37 -16.25 -9.77 6.39
N ASP A 38 -16.68 -9.57 7.63
CA ASP A 38 -17.98 -8.96 7.95
C ASP A 38 -18.11 -7.56 7.33
N SER A 39 -17.01 -6.79 7.34
CA SER A 39 -16.97 -5.43 6.80
C SER A 39 -17.23 -5.33 5.30
N LEU A 40 -17.04 -6.40 4.53
CA LEU A 40 -17.38 -6.42 3.09
C LEU A 40 -18.87 -6.15 2.86
N LYS A 41 -19.72 -6.43 3.85
CA LYS A 41 -21.16 -6.16 3.83
C LYS A 41 -21.54 -4.82 4.47
N HIS A 42 -20.58 -4.12 5.09
CA HIS A 42 -20.84 -2.83 5.70
C HIS A 42 -21.23 -1.80 4.61
N PRO A 43 -22.31 -1.02 4.76
CA PRO A 43 -22.82 -0.16 3.68
C PRO A 43 -21.76 0.76 3.06
N ARG A 44 -20.93 1.41 3.88
CA ARG A 44 -19.86 2.29 3.40
C ARG A 44 -18.75 1.56 2.63
N ILE A 45 -18.47 0.30 2.98
CA ILE A 45 -17.44 -0.51 2.31
C ILE A 45 -18.02 -1.13 1.05
N ALA A 46 -19.24 -1.67 1.09
CA ALA A 46 -19.92 -2.20 -0.08
C ALA A 46 -20.09 -1.13 -1.17
N GLU A 47 -20.52 0.09 -0.79
CA GLU A 47 -20.63 1.24 -1.71
C GLU A 47 -19.26 1.61 -2.30
N TRP A 48 -18.21 1.64 -1.47
CA TRP A 48 -16.85 1.90 -1.93
C TRP A 48 -16.35 0.84 -2.93
N LEU A 49 -16.56 -0.44 -2.59
CA LEU A 49 -16.13 -1.57 -3.42
C LEU A 49 -16.88 -1.62 -4.74
N GLU A 50 -18.15 -1.24 -4.77
CA GLU A 50 -18.91 -1.08 -6.00
C GLU A 50 -18.32 0.05 -6.86
N PHE A 51 -18.10 1.22 -6.27
CA PHE A 51 -17.51 2.37 -6.94
C PHE A 51 -16.14 2.04 -7.55
N ILE A 52 -15.21 1.49 -6.77
CA ILE A 52 -13.84 1.27 -7.25
C ILE A 52 -13.78 0.20 -8.35
N GLN A 53 -14.64 -0.82 -8.27
CA GLN A 53 -14.68 -1.91 -9.26
C GLN A 53 -15.37 -1.49 -10.56
N LYS A 54 -16.43 -0.68 -10.50
CA LYS A 54 -17.31 -0.44 -11.65
C LYS A 54 -17.30 0.99 -12.19
N GLU A 55 -17.08 1.98 -11.33
CA GLU A 55 -17.35 3.40 -11.65
C GLU A 55 -16.08 4.25 -11.75
N TYR A 56 -15.09 4.01 -10.89
CA TYR A 56 -13.92 4.89 -10.77
C TYR A 56 -13.09 4.92 -12.06
N GLU A 57 -12.99 6.04 -12.76
CA GLU A 57 -12.05 6.21 -13.87
C GLU A 57 -11.01 7.28 -13.52
N PRO A 58 -9.71 7.03 -13.76
CA PRO A 58 -8.67 7.98 -13.39
C PRO A 58 -8.65 9.19 -14.35
N GLU A 59 -8.75 10.39 -13.81
CA GLU A 59 -8.57 11.64 -14.56
C GLU A 59 -7.07 12.02 -14.61
N LEU A 60 -6.37 11.57 -15.64
CA LEU A 60 -4.93 11.81 -15.79
C LEU A 60 -4.66 12.86 -16.87
N PRO A 61 -3.68 13.77 -16.67
CA PRO A 61 -3.27 14.68 -17.73
C PRO A 61 -2.61 13.90 -18.89
N ASP A 62 -2.57 14.55 -20.05
CA ASP A 62 -1.76 14.07 -21.17
C ASP A 62 -0.28 14.05 -20.78
N ALA A 63 0.37 12.92 -21.05
CA ALA A 63 1.71 12.64 -20.58
C ALA A 63 2.36 11.60 -21.48
N GLU A 64 3.68 11.68 -21.64
CA GLU A 64 4.43 10.70 -22.40
C GLU A 64 4.42 9.33 -21.71
N ARG A 65 4.42 9.34 -20.37
CA ARG A 65 4.38 8.13 -19.57
C ARG A 65 3.47 8.31 -18.36
N ARG A 66 2.58 7.35 -18.14
CA ARG A 66 1.71 7.28 -16.96
C ARG A 66 2.09 6.05 -16.14
N VAL A 67 2.34 6.23 -14.86
CA VAL A 67 2.69 5.17 -13.91
C VAL A 67 1.64 5.12 -12.82
N LEU A 68 1.08 3.94 -12.58
CA LEU A 68 0.25 3.67 -11.41
C LEU A 68 1.15 3.17 -10.27
N LEU A 69 1.22 3.92 -9.18
CA LEU A 69 1.99 3.59 -7.99
C LEU A 69 1.04 3.24 -6.84
N PHE A 70 0.96 1.95 -6.52
CA PHE A 70 0.33 1.44 -5.32
C PHE A 70 1.27 1.58 -4.11
N MET A 71 0.76 2.17 -3.04
CA MET A 71 1.41 2.31 -1.73
C MET A 71 0.62 1.52 -0.67
N PRO A 72 1.22 1.08 0.45
CA PRO A 72 0.49 0.39 1.51
C PRO A 72 -0.36 1.37 2.33
N CYS A 73 -1.44 0.88 2.93
CA CYS A 73 -2.10 1.63 3.98
C CYS A 73 -1.20 1.77 5.21
N THR A 74 -1.48 2.79 6.02
CA THR A 74 -0.70 3.11 7.22
C THR A 74 -1.60 3.23 8.45
N LYS A 75 -0.99 3.06 9.62
CA LYS A 75 -1.68 3.22 10.91
C LYS A 75 -2.35 4.59 11.02
N THR A 76 -1.61 5.67 10.72
CA THR A 76 -2.13 7.04 10.73
C THR A 76 -3.02 7.29 9.53
N LYS A 77 -4.18 7.93 9.76
CA LYS A 77 -5.15 8.31 8.73
C LYS A 77 -5.47 9.80 8.82
N PRO A 78 -5.53 10.54 7.70
CA PRO A 78 -5.39 10.08 6.31
C PRO A 78 -3.96 9.59 6.00
N TYR A 79 -3.82 8.59 5.14
CA TYR A 79 -2.53 7.95 4.86
C TYR A 79 -1.40 8.91 4.45
N PRO A 80 -1.65 9.96 3.61
CA PRO A 80 -0.62 10.92 3.24
C PRO A 80 0.01 11.68 4.41
N PHE A 81 -0.65 11.70 5.57
CA PHE A 81 -0.13 12.31 6.81
C PHE A 81 0.74 11.35 7.64
N SER A 82 0.93 10.10 7.19
CA SER A 82 1.87 9.18 7.82
C SER A 82 3.32 9.53 7.46
N SER A 83 4.27 9.27 8.37
CA SER A 83 5.70 9.49 8.11
C SER A 83 6.19 8.75 6.87
N GLU A 84 5.64 7.57 6.59
CA GLU A 84 5.97 6.79 5.40
C GLU A 84 5.52 7.47 4.10
N HIS A 85 4.26 7.90 4.03
CA HIS A 85 3.75 8.55 2.81
C HIS A 85 4.39 9.93 2.63
N MET A 86 4.62 10.68 3.71
CA MET A 86 5.32 11.96 3.65
C MET A 86 6.75 11.78 3.14
N ALA A 87 7.50 10.76 3.58
CA ALA A 87 8.85 10.48 3.09
C ALA A 87 8.87 10.10 1.60
N ILE A 88 7.93 9.24 1.17
CA ILE A 88 7.81 8.85 -0.24
C ILE A 88 7.45 10.06 -1.11
N ASN A 89 6.44 10.83 -0.70
CA ASN A 89 6.01 12.01 -1.45
C ASN A 89 7.10 13.07 -1.49
N GLN A 90 7.77 13.33 -0.35
CA GLN A 90 8.89 14.27 -0.28
C GLN A 90 9.98 13.85 -1.25
N ARG A 91 10.32 12.55 -1.30
CA ARG A 91 11.33 12.10 -2.24
C ARG A 91 10.93 12.33 -3.69
N LEU A 92 9.67 12.09 -4.06
CA LEU A 92 9.21 12.40 -5.42
C LEU A 92 9.33 13.91 -5.70
N LEU A 93 8.99 14.76 -4.74
CA LEU A 93 9.15 16.22 -4.89
C LEU A 93 10.63 16.60 -5.06
N ASP A 94 11.54 15.99 -4.31
CA ASP A 94 12.99 16.24 -4.42
C ASP A 94 13.54 15.87 -5.81
N GLU A 95 12.95 14.87 -6.47
CA GLU A 95 13.27 14.43 -7.84
C GLU A 95 12.55 15.24 -8.93
N GLY A 96 11.86 16.32 -8.56
CA GLY A 96 11.25 17.26 -9.49
C GLY A 96 9.79 16.96 -9.86
N TYR A 97 9.16 15.94 -9.29
CA TYR A 97 7.72 15.74 -9.45
C TYR A 97 6.95 16.88 -8.76
N ARG A 98 5.87 17.35 -9.37
CA ARG A 98 4.99 18.41 -8.80
C ARG A 98 3.52 18.04 -8.93
N PRO A 99 2.67 18.46 -7.99
CA PRO A 99 1.23 18.23 -8.11
C PRO A 99 0.62 18.86 -9.36
N THR A 100 -0.25 18.11 -10.02
CA THR A 100 -0.96 18.56 -11.23
C THR A 100 -2.13 19.49 -10.93
N ARG A 101 -2.67 19.43 -9.70
CA ARG A 101 -3.78 20.27 -9.24
C ARG A 101 -3.55 20.73 -7.80
N ARG A 102 -4.28 21.76 -7.38
CA ARG A 102 -4.34 22.20 -5.97
C ARG A 102 -5.39 21.41 -5.21
N SER A 103 -5.13 20.12 -4.97
CA SER A 103 -5.98 19.25 -4.15
C SER A 103 -5.18 18.81 -2.93
N TYR A 104 -5.49 19.37 -1.75
CA TYR A 104 -4.75 19.10 -0.52
C TYR A 104 -5.66 18.50 0.54
N LEU A 105 -5.06 17.78 1.48
CA LEU A 105 -5.71 17.48 2.75
C LEU A 105 -6.14 18.77 3.49
N PRO A 106 -7.10 18.68 4.42
CA PRO A 106 -7.60 19.84 5.17
C PRO A 106 -6.50 20.73 5.77
N GLN A 107 -6.71 22.05 5.77
CA GLN A 107 -5.73 23.04 6.22
C GLN A 107 -5.22 22.80 7.64
N GLY A 108 -6.06 22.26 8.53
CA GLY A 108 -5.65 21.89 9.88
C GLY A 108 -4.56 20.81 9.94
N LEU A 109 -4.46 19.95 8.94
CA LEU A 109 -3.36 18.98 8.81
C LEU A 109 -2.10 19.63 8.26
N LEU A 110 -2.23 20.48 7.24
CA LEU A 110 -1.12 21.25 6.67
C LEU A 110 -0.42 22.10 7.75
N ALA A 111 -1.18 22.74 8.64
CA ALA A 111 -0.65 23.56 9.73
C ALA A 111 0.16 22.78 10.79
N ARG A 112 0.03 21.44 10.81
CA ARG A 112 0.75 20.56 11.74
C ARG A 112 1.88 19.78 11.06
N LEU A 113 2.13 20.04 9.78
CA LEU A 113 3.21 19.40 9.05
C LEU A 113 4.56 19.77 9.67
N GLU A 114 5.46 18.79 9.81
CA GLU A 114 6.80 19.06 10.32
C GLU A 114 7.56 19.99 9.34
N PRO A 115 8.36 20.96 9.82
CA PRO A 115 9.00 21.96 8.96
C PRO A 115 9.94 21.42 7.89
N CYS A 116 10.40 20.17 8.03
CA CYS A 116 11.27 19.52 7.06
C CYS A 116 10.53 19.04 5.80
N PHE A 117 9.20 18.96 5.82
CA PHE A 117 8.41 18.52 4.68
C PHE A 117 7.81 19.71 3.91
N SER A 118 7.81 19.60 2.58
CA SER A 118 7.05 20.50 1.73
C SER A 118 5.55 20.33 1.98
N PRO A 119 4.74 21.41 1.97
CA PRO A 119 3.28 21.30 2.02
C PRO A 119 2.69 20.37 0.96
N ASP A 120 3.36 20.24 -0.19
CA ASP A 120 2.95 19.41 -1.32
C ASP A 120 2.96 17.90 -1.01
N VAL A 121 3.60 17.45 0.06
CA VAL A 121 3.54 16.04 0.47
C VAL A 121 2.13 15.59 0.84
N LEU A 122 1.25 16.54 1.20
CA LEU A 122 -0.16 16.28 1.53
C LEU A 122 -1.12 16.54 0.34
N ASN A 123 -0.58 16.77 -0.86
CA ASN A 123 -1.39 16.91 -2.07
C ASN A 123 -1.89 15.55 -2.57
N LEU A 124 -3.16 15.49 -2.96
CA LEU A 124 -3.89 14.29 -3.37
C LEU A 124 -3.96 14.10 -4.89
N SER A 125 -3.52 15.06 -5.70
CA SER A 125 -3.53 14.94 -7.16
C SER A 125 -2.40 14.04 -7.68
N PRO A 126 -2.48 13.57 -8.93
CA PRO A 126 -1.33 12.98 -9.62
C PRO A 126 -0.15 13.93 -9.64
N LEU A 127 1.06 13.37 -9.67
CA LEU A 127 2.30 14.14 -9.76
C LEU A 127 2.88 14.06 -11.17
N LEU A 128 3.43 15.15 -11.69
CA LEU A 128 4.06 15.24 -13.01
C LEU A 128 5.50 15.74 -12.86
N ASP A 129 6.45 15.10 -13.53
CA ASP A 129 7.83 15.61 -13.66
C ASP A 129 8.05 16.38 -14.97
N ASN A 130 9.23 17.02 -15.08
CA ASN A 130 9.62 17.78 -16.28
C ASN A 130 9.89 16.89 -17.51
N ASN A 131 9.97 15.58 -17.34
CA ASN A 131 10.20 14.61 -18.42
C ASN A 131 8.88 14.02 -18.96
N GLY A 132 7.73 14.59 -18.57
CA GLY A 132 6.42 14.11 -19.03
C GLY A 132 5.98 12.80 -18.41
N THR A 133 6.53 12.40 -17.26
CA THR A 133 6.08 11.23 -16.48
C THR A 133 5.06 11.65 -15.42
N VAL A 134 3.87 11.06 -15.48
CA VAL A 134 2.83 11.16 -14.46
C VAL A 134 2.91 9.97 -13.51
N VAL A 135 2.95 10.25 -12.20
CA VAL A 135 2.77 9.26 -11.14
C VAL A 135 1.40 9.45 -10.54
N HIS A 136 0.51 8.51 -10.83
CA HIS A 136 -0.81 8.40 -10.20
C HIS A 136 -0.71 7.46 -9.01
N ARG A 137 -1.14 7.90 -7.84
CA ARG A 137 -0.94 7.20 -6.56
C ARG A 137 -2.24 6.60 -6.08
N MET A 138 -2.18 5.33 -5.67
CA MET A 138 -3.28 4.63 -5.00
C MET A 138 -2.75 3.87 -3.79
N VAL A 139 -3.63 3.59 -2.83
CA VAL A 139 -3.29 2.83 -1.63
C VAL A 139 -3.94 1.45 -1.68
N ILE A 140 -3.16 0.39 -1.50
CA ILE A 140 -3.72 -0.95 -1.22
C ILE A 140 -4.11 -0.94 0.25
N SER A 141 -5.37 -1.26 0.56
CA SER A 141 -5.88 -1.18 1.92
C SER A 141 -7.03 -2.16 2.15
N GLU A 142 -7.03 -2.87 3.27
CA GLU A 142 -8.19 -3.61 3.75
C GLU A 142 -9.13 -2.68 4.54
N PRO A 143 -10.47 -2.74 4.34
CA PRO A 143 -11.20 -3.64 3.44
C PRO A 143 -11.52 -3.02 2.07
N MET A 144 -10.94 -1.87 1.75
CA MET A 144 -11.29 -1.08 0.56
C MET A 144 -10.67 -1.59 -0.75
N ALA A 145 -9.77 -2.58 -0.67
CA ALA A 145 -8.88 -3.10 -1.69
C ALA A 145 -7.93 -2.06 -2.28
N VAL A 146 -8.47 -0.98 -2.86
CA VAL A 146 -7.76 0.11 -3.52
C VAL A 146 -8.38 1.45 -3.11
N VAL A 147 -7.52 2.43 -2.79
CA VAL A 147 -7.90 3.81 -2.47
C VAL A 147 -7.11 4.81 -3.32
N PRO A 148 -7.71 5.38 -4.38
CA PRO A 148 -7.11 6.48 -5.13
C PRO A 148 -6.87 7.69 -4.24
N TYR A 149 -5.74 8.37 -4.43
CA TYR A 149 -5.36 9.51 -3.57
C TYR A 149 -6.42 10.61 -3.59
N GLU A 150 -7.03 10.84 -4.74
CA GLU A 150 -8.08 11.82 -5.00
C GLU A 150 -9.31 11.60 -4.11
N HIS A 151 -9.53 10.36 -3.66
CA HIS A 151 -10.67 9.96 -2.83
C HIS A 151 -10.28 9.56 -1.41
N ILE A 152 -9.04 9.87 -0.96
CA ILE A 152 -8.61 9.57 0.41
C ILE A 152 -9.40 10.40 1.42
N ALA A 153 -9.58 11.70 1.20
CA ALA A 153 -10.26 12.57 2.16
C ALA A 153 -11.78 12.46 2.05
N GLU A 154 -12.29 12.43 0.81
CA GLU A 154 -13.72 12.55 0.52
C GLU A 154 -14.16 11.52 -0.54
N PHE A 155 -15.37 11.01 -0.36
CA PHE A 155 -16.08 10.15 -1.29
C PHE A 155 -17.56 10.53 -1.31
N ARG A 156 -18.09 10.87 -2.49
CA ARG A 156 -19.49 11.29 -2.70
C ARG A 156 -19.95 12.38 -1.71
N GLY A 157 -19.14 13.42 -1.52
CA GLY A 157 -19.45 14.54 -0.62
C GLY A 157 -19.37 14.22 0.88
N LYS A 158 -18.87 13.04 1.25
CA LYS A 158 -18.72 12.59 2.65
C LYS A 158 -17.28 12.21 2.93
N ALA A 159 -16.90 12.16 4.21
CA ALA A 159 -15.60 11.61 4.60
C ALA A 159 -15.45 10.18 4.04
N SER A 160 -14.33 9.94 3.36
CA SER A 160 -14.01 8.62 2.81
C SER A 160 -13.94 7.55 3.92
N PRO A 161 -14.31 6.29 3.67
CA PRO A 161 -14.04 5.22 4.64
C PRO A 161 -12.54 5.12 4.99
N ALA A 162 -11.64 5.53 4.08
CA ALA A 162 -10.20 5.50 4.27
C ALA A 162 -9.68 6.38 5.42
N VAL A 163 -10.44 7.40 5.83
CA VAL A 163 -10.09 8.30 6.95
C VAL A 163 -10.82 7.97 8.25
N ALA A 164 -11.64 6.92 8.26
CA ALA A 164 -12.56 6.67 9.37
C ALA A 164 -12.47 5.26 9.97
N TYR A 165 -11.70 4.33 9.39
CA TYR A 165 -11.60 2.96 9.90
C TYR A 165 -10.38 2.75 10.80
N ASP A 166 -10.35 1.67 11.58
CA ASP A 166 -9.12 1.11 12.14
C ASP A 166 -8.99 -0.36 11.77
N ASP A 167 -7.78 -0.75 11.39
CA ASP A 167 -7.40 -2.13 11.15
C ASP A 167 -5.94 -2.28 11.63
N PRO A 168 -5.65 -3.14 12.61
CA PRO A 168 -4.28 -3.39 13.09
C PRO A 168 -3.38 -4.09 12.05
N GLY A 169 -3.95 -4.45 10.90
CA GLY A 169 -3.37 -5.24 9.83
C GLY A 169 -3.49 -6.74 10.13
N LEU A 170 -3.78 -7.52 9.09
CA LEU A 170 -3.98 -8.97 9.15
C LEU A 170 -2.65 -9.73 9.33
N PHE A 171 -2.03 -9.59 10.50
CA PHE A 171 -0.72 -10.17 10.84
C PHE A 171 -0.84 -11.26 11.92
N GLU A 172 -0.75 -12.53 11.50
CA GLU A 172 -0.78 -13.67 12.43
C GLU A 172 0.29 -13.59 13.53
N ASN A 173 1.51 -13.16 13.18
CA ASN A 173 2.66 -13.17 14.09
C ASN A 173 2.68 -11.99 15.08
N ARG A 174 1.85 -10.95 14.88
CA ARG A 174 1.82 -9.78 15.77
C ARG A 174 0.89 -9.97 16.97
N GLY A 175 -0.04 -10.92 16.90
CA GLY A 175 -0.95 -11.27 17.99
C GLY A 175 -1.93 -10.16 18.41
N ASN A 176 -2.09 -9.11 17.60
CA ASN A 176 -3.01 -8.00 17.83
C ASN A 176 -4.25 -8.05 16.91
N ALA A 177 -4.21 -8.80 15.81
CA ALA A 177 -5.34 -8.97 14.90
C ALA A 177 -6.26 -10.13 15.34
N VAL A 178 -6.77 -10.06 16.56
CA VAL A 178 -7.75 -11.00 17.10
C VAL A 178 -8.81 -10.26 17.92
N SER A 179 -9.98 -10.90 18.04
CA SER A 179 -11.16 -10.38 18.74
C SER A 179 -11.72 -11.46 19.67
N PRO A 180 -11.06 -11.76 20.81
CA PRO A 180 -11.41 -12.89 21.68
C PRO A 180 -12.80 -12.78 22.32
N TRP A 181 -13.40 -11.58 22.30
CA TRP A 181 -14.79 -11.36 22.73
C TRP A 181 -15.84 -11.88 21.72
N ARG A 182 -15.44 -12.21 20.48
CA ARG A 182 -16.37 -12.76 19.49
C ARG A 182 -16.65 -14.24 19.78
N ARG A 183 -17.89 -14.67 19.54
CA ARG A 183 -18.32 -16.07 19.73
C ARG A 183 -17.65 -17.05 18.77
N ASP A 184 -17.27 -16.58 17.58
CA ASP A 184 -16.59 -17.35 16.53
C ASP A 184 -15.05 -17.21 16.59
N SER A 185 -14.51 -16.55 17.62
CA SER A 185 -13.06 -16.47 17.82
C SER A 185 -12.51 -17.82 18.23
N THR A 186 -11.50 -18.30 17.49
CA THR A 186 -10.72 -19.49 17.86
C THR A 186 -9.29 -19.17 18.28
N ALA A 187 -8.96 -17.88 18.36
CA ALA A 187 -7.66 -17.41 18.79
C ALA A 187 -7.35 -17.88 20.22
N THR A 188 -6.09 -18.21 20.46
CA THR A 188 -5.60 -18.67 21.77
C THR A 188 -4.58 -17.69 22.33
N ARG A 189 -4.68 -17.44 23.63
CA ARG A 189 -3.70 -16.63 24.35
C ARG A 189 -2.43 -17.46 24.56
N VAL A 190 -1.29 -16.95 24.10
CA VAL A 190 0.03 -17.61 24.23
C VAL A 190 0.79 -17.05 25.44
N SER A 191 0.62 -15.77 25.74
CA SER A 191 1.20 -15.10 26.91
C SER A 191 0.29 -13.99 27.41
N ALA A 192 0.71 -13.27 28.46
CA ALA A 192 -0.03 -12.12 28.96
C ALA A 192 -0.32 -11.06 27.88
N THR A 193 0.50 -10.96 26.84
CA THR A 193 0.44 -9.88 25.84
C THR A 193 0.36 -10.39 24.40
N GLN A 194 0.37 -11.71 24.18
CA GLN A 194 0.46 -12.30 22.85
C GLN A 194 -0.65 -13.31 22.61
N TRP A 195 -1.30 -13.18 21.46
CA TRP A 195 -2.29 -14.09 20.94
C TRP A 195 -1.82 -14.77 19.67
N LYS A 196 -2.36 -15.95 19.39
CA LYS A 196 -2.16 -16.69 18.16
C LYS A 196 -3.50 -16.98 17.51
N TRP A 197 -3.55 -16.83 16.19
CA TRP A 197 -4.71 -17.20 15.39
C TRP A 197 -5.03 -18.69 15.53
N GLY A 198 -6.31 -18.99 15.72
CA GLY A 198 -6.85 -20.33 15.57
C GLY A 198 -7.25 -20.61 14.12
N ASP A 199 -8.04 -21.66 13.93
CA ASP A 199 -8.48 -22.09 12.61
C ASP A 199 -9.46 -21.09 11.96
N GLU A 200 -10.30 -20.42 12.74
CA GLU A 200 -11.28 -19.48 12.21
C GLU A 200 -10.64 -18.17 11.76
N GLU A 201 -9.70 -17.60 12.53
CA GLU A 201 -8.94 -16.42 12.11
C GLU A 201 -8.17 -16.71 10.81
N ARG A 202 -7.54 -17.88 10.71
CA ARG A 202 -6.82 -18.30 9.49
C ARG A 202 -7.76 -18.50 8.30
N ARG A 203 -8.95 -19.07 8.53
CA ARG A 203 -9.97 -19.27 7.49
C ARG A 203 -10.45 -17.93 6.94
N GLN A 204 -10.88 -17.03 7.82
CA GLN A 204 -11.37 -15.71 7.41
C GLN A 204 -10.27 -14.84 6.84
N TYR A 205 -9.02 -15.00 7.28
CA TYR A 205 -7.88 -14.35 6.65
C TYR A 205 -7.75 -14.74 5.18
N VAL A 206 -7.88 -16.03 4.84
CA VAL A 206 -7.80 -16.47 3.45
C VAL A 206 -8.95 -15.92 2.61
N VAL A 207 -10.18 -15.89 3.17
CA VAL A 207 -11.35 -15.30 2.52
C VAL A 207 -11.09 -13.82 2.20
N MET A 208 -10.74 -13.04 3.22
CA MET A 208 -10.46 -11.61 3.05
C MET A 208 -9.30 -11.37 2.09
N HIS A 209 -8.21 -12.12 2.23
CA HIS A 209 -7.02 -11.96 1.41
C HIS A 209 -7.32 -12.18 -0.07
N ASN A 210 -7.98 -13.29 -0.40
CA ASN A 210 -8.27 -13.62 -1.79
C ASN A 210 -9.29 -12.65 -2.39
N GLU A 211 -10.22 -12.15 -1.58
CA GLU A 211 -11.18 -11.14 -2.04
C GLU A 211 -10.50 -9.79 -2.33
N MET A 212 -9.59 -9.32 -1.46
CA MET A 212 -8.79 -8.11 -1.72
C MET A 212 -7.92 -8.26 -2.97
N ALA A 213 -7.27 -9.40 -3.15
CA ALA A 213 -6.45 -9.69 -4.33
C ALA A 213 -7.29 -9.73 -5.62
N ARG A 214 -8.47 -10.34 -5.58
CA ARG A 214 -9.42 -10.40 -6.70
C ARG A 214 -9.91 -9.00 -7.09
N ILE A 215 -10.30 -8.17 -6.11
CA ILE A 215 -10.76 -6.80 -6.37
C ILE A 215 -9.62 -5.95 -6.93
N LEU A 216 -8.42 -6.03 -6.35
CA LEU A 216 -7.23 -5.33 -6.86
C LEU A 216 -6.95 -5.70 -8.33
N ALA A 217 -6.99 -6.99 -8.66
CA ALA A 217 -6.83 -7.46 -10.04
C ALA A 217 -7.94 -6.93 -10.96
N ASN A 218 -9.20 -6.92 -10.53
CA ASN A 218 -10.30 -6.39 -11.32
C ASN A 218 -10.13 -4.91 -11.64
N VAL A 219 -9.71 -4.11 -10.65
CA VAL A 219 -9.43 -2.68 -10.86
C VAL A 219 -8.31 -2.52 -11.87
N VAL A 220 -7.18 -3.20 -11.68
CA VAL A 220 -6.03 -3.12 -12.61
C VAL A 220 -6.37 -3.65 -14.00
N ALA A 221 -7.18 -4.69 -14.13
CA ALA A 221 -7.63 -5.18 -15.43
C ALA A 221 -8.42 -4.13 -16.22
N ARG A 222 -9.22 -3.30 -15.52
CA ARG A 222 -10.03 -2.24 -16.11
C ARG A 222 -9.21 -1.02 -16.49
N ILE A 223 -8.45 -0.47 -15.55
CA ILE A 223 -7.76 0.82 -15.74
C ILE A 223 -6.29 0.68 -16.15
N GLY A 224 -5.71 -0.51 -16.04
CA GLY A 224 -4.27 -0.77 -16.18
C GLY A 224 -3.71 -0.37 -17.55
N ARG A 225 -4.53 -0.45 -18.61
CA ARG A 225 -4.14 -0.06 -19.97
C ARG A 225 -3.88 1.44 -20.13
N SER A 226 -4.34 2.27 -19.20
CA SER A 226 -4.05 3.71 -19.16
C SER A 226 -2.65 4.03 -18.64
N TYR A 227 -1.89 3.01 -18.21
CA TYR A 227 -0.56 3.15 -17.63
C TYR A 227 0.46 2.36 -18.43
N ALA A 228 1.66 2.93 -18.55
CA ALA A 228 2.82 2.24 -19.09
C ALA A 228 3.43 1.25 -18.09
N ASP A 229 3.30 1.55 -16.79
CA ASP A 229 3.79 0.70 -15.70
C ASP A 229 2.79 0.71 -14.54
N VAL A 230 2.58 -0.46 -13.93
CA VAL A 230 1.83 -0.62 -12.68
C VAL A 230 2.76 -1.19 -11.62
N ILE A 231 2.99 -0.44 -10.55
CA ILE A 231 3.98 -0.72 -9.52
C ILE A 231 3.28 -0.81 -8.17
N SER A 232 3.66 -1.77 -7.34
CA SER A 232 3.32 -1.80 -5.91
C SER A 232 4.58 -1.62 -5.08
N TRP A 233 4.66 -0.51 -4.35
CA TRP A 233 5.77 -0.16 -3.45
C TRP A 233 5.41 -0.53 -2.01
N VAL A 234 5.62 -1.79 -1.65
CA VAL A 234 5.15 -2.40 -0.39
C VAL A 234 6.27 -3.14 0.32
N ALA A 235 6.46 -2.91 1.63
CA ALA A 235 7.61 -3.45 2.33
C ALA A 235 7.56 -4.99 2.41
N PRO A 236 8.73 -5.66 2.50
CA PRO A 236 8.76 -7.07 2.87
C PRO A 236 8.03 -7.31 4.19
N GLY A 237 7.21 -8.36 4.25
CA GLY A 237 6.47 -8.72 5.46
C GLY A 237 5.16 -7.96 5.71
N LEU A 238 4.76 -7.03 4.83
CA LEU A 238 3.41 -6.44 4.85
C LEU A 238 2.41 -7.34 4.11
N THR A 239 1.18 -7.47 4.64
CA THR A 239 0.10 -8.24 4.00
C THR A 239 -0.24 -7.69 2.60
N HIS A 240 -0.14 -6.39 2.37
CA HIS A 240 -0.32 -5.78 1.05
C HIS A 240 0.50 -6.45 -0.05
N ARG A 241 1.73 -6.89 0.26
CA ARG A 241 2.59 -7.61 -0.68
C ARG A 241 2.00 -8.96 -1.07
N SER A 242 1.37 -9.68 -0.13
CA SER A 242 0.78 -10.97 -0.44
C SER A 242 -0.47 -10.87 -1.30
N PHE A 243 -1.18 -9.74 -1.29
CA PHE A 243 -2.29 -9.50 -2.24
C PHE A 243 -1.84 -9.32 -3.67
N VAL A 244 -0.60 -8.91 -3.90
CA VAL A 244 -0.09 -8.65 -5.26
C VAL A 244 0.49 -9.91 -5.89
N LEU A 245 1.38 -10.59 -5.15
CA LEU A 245 2.24 -11.65 -5.70
C LEU A 245 1.47 -12.87 -6.22
N ALA A 246 1.81 -13.29 -7.43
CA ALA A 246 1.38 -14.57 -7.99
C ALA A 246 2.04 -15.75 -7.27
N ARG A 247 1.44 -16.94 -7.39
CA ARG A 247 1.93 -18.20 -6.82
C ARG A 247 3.42 -18.43 -7.10
N GLY A 248 3.85 -18.21 -8.34
CA GLY A 248 5.24 -18.41 -8.79
C GLY A 248 6.26 -17.43 -8.20
N GLU A 249 5.81 -16.30 -7.66
CA GLU A 249 6.68 -15.23 -7.15
C GLU A 249 6.89 -15.33 -5.63
N ARG A 250 5.94 -15.96 -4.92
CA ARG A 250 5.86 -15.98 -3.45
C ARG A 250 7.12 -16.51 -2.77
N ALA A 251 7.73 -17.58 -3.30
CA ALA A 251 8.92 -18.18 -2.73
C ALA A 251 10.12 -17.20 -2.70
N LEU A 252 10.32 -16.47 -3.80
CA LEU A 252 11.37 -15.45 -3.93
C LEU A 252 11.20 -14.34 -2.89
N HIS A 253 9.96 -13.94 -2.63
CA HIS A 253 9.64 -12.89 -1.67
C HIS A 253 9.47 -13.37 -0.22
N HIS A 254 9.70 -14.66 0.05
CA HIS A 254 9.45 -15.28 1.36
C HIS A 254 8.01 -15.07 1.88
N VAL A 255 7.04 -15.06 0.97
CA VAL A 255 5.61 -14.92 1.29
C VAL A 255 4.96 -16.29 1.26
N PRO A 256 4.15 -16.68 2.27
CA PRO A 256 3.46 -17.97 2.23
C PRO A 256 2.46 -18.05 1.06
N ALA A 257 2.34 -19.23 0.45
CA ALA A 257 1.36 -19.52 -0.60
C ALA A 257 0.03 -20.09 -0.10
N SER A 258 -0.06 -20.41 1.20
CA SER A 258 -1.27 -20.98 1.78
C SER A 258 -1.33 -20.77 3.29
N ARG A 259 -2.48 -21.06 3.91
CA ARG A 259 -2.65 -21.22 5.36
C ARG A 259 -3.10 -22.62 5.70
N LYS A 260 -2.68 -23.14 6.86
CA LYS A 260 -3.18 -24.41 7.40
C LYS A 260 -4.39 -24.14 8.29
N VAL A 261 -5.50 -24.80 8.01
CA VAL A 261 -6.75 -24.72 8.78
C VAL A 261 -7.19 -26.15 9.08
N GLY A 262 -7.08 -26.56 10.35
CA GLY A 262 -7.21 -27.94 10.76
C GLY A 262 -6.23 -28.85 9.99
N ALA A 263 -6.76 -29.87 9.32
CA ALA A 263 -5.97 -30.78 8.49
C ALA A 263 -5.72 -30.28 7.04
N LYS A 264 -6.38 -29.20 6.61
CA LYS A 264 -6.34 -28.73 5.22
C LYS A 264 -5.39 -27.53 5.04
N ARG A 265 -4.88 -27.37 3.83
CA ARG A 265 -4.20 -26.14 3.39
C ARG A 265 -5.11 -25.39 2.43
N ILE A 266 -5.36 -24.12 2.69
CA ILE A 266 -6.16 -23.24 1.84
C ILE A 266 -5.22 -22.23 1.18
N GLU A 267 -5.30 -22.12 -0.14
CA GLU A 267 -4.38 -21.32 -0.95
C GLU A 267 -4.62 -19.81 -0.80
N LEU A 268 -3.51 -19.06 -0.86
CA LEU A 268 -3.51 -17.61 -0.97
C LEU A 268 -3.26 -17.25 -2.43
N VAL A 269 -4.24 -16.57 -3.03
CA VAL A 269 -4.23 -16.14 -4.42
C VAL A 269 -3.92 -14.65 -4.46
N GLY A 270 -2.95 -14.23 -5.28
CA GLY A 270 -2.62 -12.82 -5.47
C GLY A 270 -3.23 -12.23 -6.74
N ALA A 271 -3.22 -10.91 -6.85
CA ALA A 271 -3.76 -10.19 -7.99
C ALA A 271 -3.07 -10.59 -9.30
N ASN A 272 -1.75 -10.82 -9.26
CA ASN A 272 -0.98 -11.27 -10.42
C ASN A 272 -1.31 -12.72 -10.87
N ASP A 273 -2.01 -13.52 -10.05
CA ASP A 273 -2.57 -14.81 -10.49
C ASP A 273 -3.80 -14.64 -11.39
N HIS A 274 -4.50 -13.49 -11.27
CA HIS A 274 -5.70 -13.16 -12.06
C HIS A 274 -5.39 -12.29 -13.29
N LEU A 275 -4.27 -11.58 -13.29
CA LEU A 275 -3.92 -10.63 -14.34
C LEU A 275 -3.16 -11.29 -15.51
N PRO A 276 -3.40 -10.87 -16.76
CA PRO A 276 -2.55 -11.24 -17.88
C PRO A 276 -1.16 -10.62 -17.71
N ALA A 277 -0.16 -11.19 -18.39
CA ALA A 277 1.25 -10.87 -18.15
C ALA A 277 1.57 -9.37 -18.34
N GLU A 278 0.94 -8.73 -19.32
CA GLU A 278 1.12 -7.32 -19.68
C GLU A 278 0.50 -6.33 -18.68
N LEU A 279 -0.41 -6.79 -17.80
CA LEU A 279 -1.03 -5.96 -16.76
C LEU A 279 -0.52 -6.31 -15.34
N ARG A 280 0.46 -7.20 -15.22
CA ARG A 280 0.99 -7.59 -13.91
C ARG A 280 1.57 -6.40 -13.18
N ILE A 281 1.31 -6.38 -11.87
CA ILE A 281 1.79 -5.37 -10.95
C ILE A 281 3.21 -5.73 -10.54
N ALA A 282 4.18 -4.86 -10.82
CA ALA A 282 5.55 -5.03 -10.36
C ALA A 282 5.65 -4.81 -8.84
N CYS A 283 5.89 -5.88 -8.08
CA CYS A 283 5.88 -5.83 -6.61
C CYS A 283 7.27 -5.50 -6.01
N LEU A 284 7.49 -4.22 -5.74
CA LEU A 284 8.75 -3.63 -5.30
C LEU A 284 8.72 -3.19 -3.82
N PRO A 285 9.88 -3.08 -3.15
CA PRO A 285 11.22 -3.47 -3.61
C PRO A 285 11.40 -4.99 -3.77
N LEU A 286 12.39 -5.44 -4.54
CA LEU A 286 12.78 -6.86 -4.61
C LEU A 286 13.63 -7.26 -3.38
N PRO A 287 13.77 -8.57 -3.08
CA PRO A 287 14.62 -9.02 -1.97
C PRO A 287 16.06 -8.50 -2.05
N ASP A 288 16.65 -8.45 -3.26
CA ASP A 288 18.01 -7.96 -3.43
C ASP A 288 18.12 -6.44 -3.29
N ASP A 289 17.09 -5.68 -3.67
CA ASP A 289 17.00 -4.25 -3.36
C ASP A 289 17.04 -4.01 -1.84
N CYS A 290 16.34 -4.86 -1.08
CA CYS A 290 16.33 -4.79 0.39
C CYS A 290 17.70 -5.10 0.98
N LYS A 291 18.39 -6.16 0.50
CA LYS A 291 19.76 -6.50 0.93
C LYS A 291 20.73 -5.36 0.64
N ASN A 292 20.65 -4.79 -0.57
CA ASN A 292 21.48 -3.67 -0.99
C ASN A 292 21.20 -2.42 -0.14
N ALA A 293 19.94 -2.15 0.17
CA ALA A 293 19.55 -1.05 1.05
C ALA A 293 20.12 -1.21 2.46
N ILE A 294 20.08 -2.42 3.04
CA ILE A 294 20.70 -2.71 4.35
C ILE A 294 22.22 -2.46 4.32
N ALA A 295 22.91 -2.90 3.27
CA ALA A 295 24.35 -2.68 3.14
C ALA A 295 24.70 -1.18 3.01
N ARG A 296 23.89 -0.42 2.27
CA ARG A 296 24.02 1.04 2.15
C ARG A 296 23.74 1.74 3.48
N LEU A 297 22.71 1.32 4.20
CA LEU A 297 22.36 1.82 5.52
C LEU A 297 23.48 1.59 6.53
N SER A 298 24.06 0.38 6.54
CA SER A 298 25.24 0.03 7.35
C SER A 298 26.40 1.00 7.10
N ARG A 299 26.73 1.27 5.83
CA ARG A 299 27.78 2.24 5.47
C ARG A 299 27.45 3.66 5.92
N ARG A 300 26.23 4.15 5.67
CA ARG A 300 25.82 5.51 6.05
C ARG A 300 25.87 5.73 7.56
N LEU A 301 25.39 4.75 8.32
CA LEU A 301 25.33 4.82 9.78
C LEU A 301 26.63 4.39 10.47
N LYS A 302 27.61 3.85 9.72
CA LYS A 302 28.86 3.29 10.25
C LYS A 302 28.62 2.23 11.33
N VAL A 303 27.68 1.31 11.08
CA VAL A 303 27.35 0.19 11.96
C VAL A 303 27.47 -1.14 11.22
N ASP A 304 27.58 -2.24 11.96
CA ASP A 304 27.57 -3.58 11.38
C ASP A 304 26.22 -3.94 10.70
N LEU A 305 26.24 -5.00 9.88
CA LEU A 305 25.06 -5.47 9.15
C LEU A 305 23.91 -5.93 10.06
N PRO A 306 24.14 -6.66 11.18
CA PRO A 306 23.07 -7.01 12.10
C PRO A 306 22.34 -5.79 12.68
N ARG A 307 23.09 -4.78 13.13
CA ARG A 307 22.51 -3.54 13.66
C ARG A 307 21.78 -2.75 12.58
N ALA A 308 22.34 -2.66 11.37
CA ALA A 308 21.67 -2.04 10.22
C ALA A 308 20.36 -2.77 9.88
N THR A 309 20.35 -4.10 9.89
CA THR A 309 19.15 -4.92 9.64
C THR A 309 18.06 -4.64 10.68
N ALA A 310 18.44 -4.53 11.95
CA ALA A 310 17.49 -4.20 13.03
C ALA A 310 16.92 -2.77 12.88
N ILE A 311 17.72 -1.80 12.44
CA ILE A 311 17.26 -0.43 12.14
C ILE A 311 16.34 -0.44 10.92
N TYR A 312 16.74 -1.14 9.85
CA TYR A 312 15.96 -1.31 8.64
C TYR A 312 14.58 -1.85 8.94
N ALA A 313 14.47 -2.93 9.71
CA ALA A 313 13.21 -3.56 10.08
C ALA A 313 12.26 -2.63 10.86
N ARG A 314 12.77 -1.55 11.47
CA ARG A 314 11.98 -0.53 12.18
C ARG A 314 11.66 0.70 11.34
N GLY A 315 12.16 0.81 10.10
CA GLY A 315 11.92 1.91 9.15
C GLY A 315 12.39 3.30 9.55
N GLY A 316 12.67 3.54 10.85
CA GLY A 316 12.85 4.87 11.41
C GLY A 316 11.51 5.59 11.62
N VAL A 317 11.39 6.38 12.70
CA VAL A 317 10.27 7.33 12.92
C VAL A 317 8.86 6.73 12.69
N ASN A 318 8.59 5.55 13.26
CA ASN A 318 7.31 4.82 13.14
C ASN A 318 6.88 4.47 11.71
N ALA A 319 7.78 4.50 10.71
CA ALA A 319 7.53 4.05 9.35
C ALA A 319 8.01 2.61 9.11
N THR A 320 7.70 2.04 7.95
CA THR A 320 8.34 0.80 7.48
C THR A 320 9.64 1.14 6.73
N PRO A 321 10.47 0.15 6.33
CA PRO A 321 11.70 0.42 5.59
C PRO A 321 11.49 1.23 4.29
N LEU A 322 10.27 1.32 3.76
CA LEU A 322 9.95 2.07 2.55
C LEU A 322 10.24 3.58 2.65
N ALA A 323 10.29 4.13 3.85
CA ALA A 323 10.64 5.53 4.09
C ALA A 323 12.16 5.78 4.13
N LEU A 324 12.99 4.73 4.09
CA LEU A 324 14.43 4.88 4.17
C LEU A 324 14.98 5.42 2.84
N PRO A 325 15.91 6.39 2.87
CA PRO A 325 16.54 6.93 1.67
C PRO A 325 17.10 5.85 0.74
N GLU A 326 17.68 4.79 1.32
CA GLU A 326 18.27 3.70 0.55
C GLU A 326 17.28 2.94 -0.33
N LEU A 327 16.03 2.78 0.12
CA LEU A 327 14.98 2.14 -0.67
C LEU A 327 14.26 3.14 -1.56
N LEU A 328 14.07 4.38 -1.10
CA LEU A 328 13.46 5.43 -1.90
C LEU A 328 14.25 5.67 -3.21
N ASP A 329 15.58 5.56 -3.20
CA ASP A 329 16.39 5.59 -4.41
C ASP A 329 16.01 4.50 -5.43
N VAL A 330 15.62 3.31 -4.95
CA VAL A 330 15.20 2.20 -5.82
C VAL A 330 13.87 2.54 -6.49
N LEU A 331 12.92 3.10 -5.73
CA LEU A 331 11.65 3.56 -6.28
C LEU A 331 11.88 4.63 -7.35
N VAL A 332 12.63 5.68 -7.03
CA VAL A 332 12.95 6.77 -7.97
C VAL A 332 13.63 6.22 -9.22
N LYS A 333 14.64 5.37 -9.05
CA LYS A 333 15.30 4.74 -10.19
C LYS A 333 14.30 3.99 -11.07
N ARG A 334 13.37 3.24 -10.49
CA ARG A 334 12.33 2.54 -11.26
C ARG A 334 11.41 3.52 -12.01
N LEU A 335 11.11 4.67 -11.43
CA LEU A 335 10.30 5.70 -12.06
C LEU A 335 11.05 6.41 -13.20
N VAL A 336 12.38 6.58 -13.12
CA VAL A 336 13.18 7.27 -14.15
C VAL A 336 13.68 6.34 -15.27
N TYR A 337 13.99 5.06 -14.98
CA TYR A 337 14.80 4.22 -15.88
C TYR A 337 14.12 3.80 -17.20
N ASN A 338 12.81 4.00 -17.37
CA ASN A 338 12.11 3.64 -18.60
C ASN A 338 12.13 4.73 -19.69
N THR A 339 12.46 5.98 -19.37
CA THR A 339 12.56 7.09 -20.34
C THR A 339 13.75 6.93 -21.29
N LEU A 340 14.88 6.41 -20.79
CA LEU A 340 16.12 6.22 -21.58
C LEU A 340 16.03 5.09 -22.61
N SER A 341 15.11 4.13 -22.43
CA SER A 341 14.92 3.03 -23.38
C SER A 341 14.12 3.43 -24.63
N VAL A 342 13.38 4.53 -24.56
CA VAL A 342 12.56 5.05 -25.66
C VAL A 342 13.40 5.94 -26.60
N GLU A 343 14.35 6.71 -26.06
CA GLU A 343 15.29 7.49 -26.88
C GLU A 343 16.26 6.61 -27.69
N GLY A 344 16.68 5.46 -27.13
CA GLY A 344 17.51 4.48 -27.85
C GLY A 344 16.81 3.82 -29.05
N LYS A 345 15.47 3.79 -29.07
CA LYS A 345 14.68 3.26 -30.20
C LYS A 345 14.33 4.32 -31.24
N ARG A 346 14.24 5.60 -30.88
CA ARG A 346 13.98 6.70 -31.83
C ARG A 346 15.21 7.07 -32.69
N SER A 347 16.43 6.80 -32.23
CA SER A 347 17.66 7.10 -32.98
C SER A 347 18.01 6.08 -34.07
N HIS A 348 17.37 4.91 -34.11
CA HIS A 348 17.67 3.84 -35.09
C HIS A 348 16.62 3.71 -36.23
N GLY A 349 15.63 4.61 -36.29
CA GLY A 349 14.55 4.57 -37.31
C GLY A 349 14.70 5.54 -38.48
N ARG A 350 15.78 6.32 -38.57
CA ARG A 350 16.04 7.26 -39.67
C ARG A 350 17.44 7.06 -40.25
N VAL A 351 17.63 5.97 -40.97
CA VAL A 351 18.73 5.84 -41.94
C VAL A 351 18.18 5.26 -43.25
N VAL A 352 17.94 6.18 -44.18
CA VAL A 352 18.19 6.10 -45.63
C VAL A 352 17.59 4.91 -46.39
N THR A 353 16.47 5.17 -47.08
CA THR A 353 16.22 4.62 -48.41
C THR A 353 16.06 5.77 -49.40
N GLU A 354 17.18 6.30 -49.87
CA GLU A 354 17.25 7.04 -51.12
C GLU A 354 18.22 6.32 -52.06
N ASN A 355 17.75 6.19 -53.31
CA ASN A 355 18.50 5.89 -54.54
C ASN A 355 18.99 4.46 -54.76
N ARG A 356 18.20 3.72 -55.56
CA ARG A 356 18.76 2.93 -56.67
C ARG A 356 18.06 3.29 -57.97
N ARG A 357 18.90 3.71 -58.92
CA ARG A 357 18.64 3.77 -60.36
C ARG A 357 18.42 2.37 -60.93
#